data_AF-A0A2D9CAH6-F1
#
_entry.id   AF-A0A2D9CAH6-F1
#
_cell.length_a   1.000
_cell.length_b   1.000
_cell.length_c   1.000
_cell.angle_alpha   90.00
_cell.angle_beta   90.00
_cell.angle_gamma   90.00
#
_symmetry.space_group_name_H-M   'P 1'
#
loop_
_entity.id
_entity.type
_entity.pdbx_description
1 polymer ?
#
loop_
_entity_poly.entity_id
_entity_poly.type
_entity_poly.pdbx_seq_one_letter_code
_entity_poly.pdbx_strand_id
1 'polypeptide(L)'
;MITNNPQNDAAKQQIIDDILTNVPTNTALEVELPSECRVYDLEDPGIPITVRPMTFDDEKAIVGAKKNDDPVNIVLQRCVTNIKVMDLLPMDKLYLIMKLREISYGDDYNTLLLCQECGSENPTTVKLSDLNVNPVPDDFEDPITITLPVANKEAKVRQPRVRDEKFFSNPEKALDELWRFVVEIDGHSDKSIIAAVMNKLPLKDMRTILNSIKSDYGVDTKVKFACKDCGGVSVVDLPIDASFFDVN
;
A
#
# COMPACT_ATOMS: atom_id res chain seq x y z
N MET A 1 -41.64 21.87 7.74
CA MET A 1 -41.66 20.54 8.40
C MET A 1 -42.20 19.55 7.38
N ILE A 2 -41.32 18.79 6.74
CA ILE A 2 -41.71 17.78 5.75
C ILE A 2 -42.13 16.55 6.56
N THR A 3 -43.40 16.18 6.44
CA THR A 3 -43.95 14.99 7.09
C THR A 3 -43.39 13.75 6.41
N ASN A 4 -42.38 13.11 7.02
CA ASN A 4 -41.89 11.80 6.62
C ASN A 4 -43.02 10.78 6.81
N ASN A 5 -43.55 10.27 5.69
CA ASN A 5 -44.60 9.27 5.69
C ASN A 5 -43.97 7.88 5.52
N PRO A 6 -43.86 7.05 6.58
CA PRO A 6 -43.06 5.81 6.58
C PRO A 6 -43.54 4.76 5.56
N GLN A 7 -44.81 4.79 5.13
CA GLN A 7 -45.30 3.89 4.07
C GLN A 7 -44.73 4.23 2.69
N ASN A 8 -44.45 5.51 2.42
CA ASN A 8 -43.90 5.94 1.14
C ASN A 8 -42.40 5.61 1.04
N ASP A 9 -41.71 5.53 2.18
CA ASP A 9 -40.30 5.16 2.25
C ASP A 9 -40.10 3.65 2.09
N ALA A 10 -41.00 2.82 2.63
CA ALA A 10 -40.98 1.38 2.40
C ALA A 10 -41.23 1.00 0.92
N ALA A 11 -42.14 1.70 0.23
CA ALA A 11 -42.39 1.49 -1.19
C ALA A 11 -41.20 1.91 -2.07
N LYS A 12 -40.52 3.02 -1.71
CA LYS A 12 -39.28 3.43 -2.39
C LYS A 12 -38.14 2.44 -2.17
N GLN A 13 -38.01 1.90 -0.95
CA GLN A 13 -36.98 0.90 -0.65
C GLN A 13 -37.18 -0.37 -1.46
N GLN A 14 -38.41 -0.85 -1.60
CA GLN A 14 -38.71 -2.00 -2.45
C GLN A 14 -38.30 -1.77 -3.91
N ILE A 15 -38.55 -0.59 -4.47
CA ILE A 15 -38.13 -0.26 -5.85
C ILE A 15 -36.60 -0.26 -5.97
N ILE A 16 -35.89 0.25 -4.97
CA ILE A 16 -34.42 0.26 -4.94
C ILE A 16 -33.90 -1.18 -4.89
N ASP A 17 -34.44 -2.01 -4.02
CA ASP A 17 -34.04 -3.41 -3.89
C ASP A 17 -34.31 -4.21 -5.19
N ASP A 18 -35.43 -3.93 -5.87
CA ASP A 18 -35.78 -4.54 -7.15
C ASP A 18 -34.78 -4.15 -8.26
N ILE A 19 -34.37 -2.87 -8.31
CA ILE A 19 -33.33 -2.38 -9.24
C ILE A 19 -31.98 -3.05 -8.95
N LEU A 20 -31.65 -3.25 -7.68
CA LEU A 20 -30.37 -3.80 -7.23
C LEU A 20 -30.37 -5.33 -7.12
N THR A 21 -31.44 -6.01 -7.52
CA THR A 21 -31.60 -7.46 -7.31
C THR A 21 -30.47 -8.30 -7.94
N ASN A 22 -29.90 -7.85 -9.06
CA ASN A 22 -28.80 -8.54 -9.73
C ASN A 22 -27.41 -8.03 -9.33
N VAL A 23 -27.34 -7.02 -8.46
CA VAL A 23 -26.07 -6.50 -7.96
C VAL A 23 -25.56 -7.46 -6.88
N PRO A 24 -24.36 -8.04 -7.06
CA PRO A 24 -23.77 -8.92 -6.07
C PRO A 24 -23.59 -8.20 -4.73
N THR A 25 -24.21 -8.70 -3.66
CA THR A 25 -24.18 -8.07 -2.32
C THR A 25 -23.13 -8.66 -1.39
N ASN A 26 -22.62 -9.86 -1.68
CA ASN A 26 -21.55 -10.50 -0.89
C ASN A 26 -20.39 -10.93 -1.79
N THR A 27 -19.60 -9.93 -2.20
CA THR A 27 -18.42 -10.09 -3.06
C THR A 27 -17.11 -9.85 -2.31
N ALA A 28 -17.18 -9.77 -0.98
CA ALA A 28 -15.97 -9.69 -0.17
C ALA A 28 -15.14 -10.97 -0.36
N LEU A 29 -13.86 -10.78 -0.65
CA LEU A 29 -12.91 -11.85 -0.83
C LEU A 29 -11.96 -11.87 0.36
N GLU A 30 -11.67 -13.07 0.87
CA GLU A 30 -10.62 -13.27 1.86
C GLU A 30 -9.26 -13.09 1.19
N VAL A 31 -8.36 -12.40 1.88
CA VAL A 31 -7.06 -12.01 1.33
C VAL A 31 -5.95 -12.33 2.32
N GLU A 32 -4.93 -13.03 1.83
CA GLU A 32 -3.69 -13.31 2.55
C GLU A 32 -2.63 -12.27 2.16
N LEU A 33 -2.11 -11.55 3.15
CA LEU A 33 -1.13 -10.49 2.92
C LEU A 33 0.28 -11.08 2.74
N PRO A 34 1.15 -10.45 1.92
CA PRO A 34 2.54 -10.89 1.75
C PRO A 34 3.35 -10.97 3.06
N SER A 35 3.04 -10.13 4.06
CA SER A 35 3.65 -10.21 5.39
C SER A 35 3.07 -11.29 6.31
N GLU A 36 2.00 -11.95 5.89
CA GLU A 36 1.23 -12.91 6.68
C GLU A 36 0.77 -12.35 8.04
N CYS A 37 0.60 -11.03 8.13
CA CYS A 37 0.23 -10.32 9.36
C CYS A 37 1.19 -10.56 10.55
N ARG A 38 2.46 -10.91 10.28
CA ARG A 38 3.43 -11.29 11.33
C ARG A 38 3.79 -10.15 12.29
N VAL A 39 3.63 -8.91 11.86
CA VAL A 39 4.21 -7.72 12.53
C VAL A 39 3.17 -6.65 12.91
N TYR A 40 1.88 -6.98 12.85
CA TYR A 40 0.81 -6.11 13.32
C TYR A 40 -0.43 -6.92 13.70
N ASP A 41 -1.22 -6.40 14.64
CA ASP A 41 -2.38 -7.10 15.19
C ASP A 41 -3.63 -6.89 14.32
N LEU A 42 -4.41 -7.97 14.17
CA LEU A 42 -5.77 -7.91 13.63
C LEU A 42 -6.73 -7.31 14.67
N GLU A 43 -7.80 -6.68 14.21
CA GLU A 43 -8.82 -6.12 15.11
C GLU A 43 -9.56 -7.22 15.86
N ASP A 44 -9.92 -8.29 15.15
CA ASP A 44 -10.56 -9.50 15.64
C ASP A 44 -9.71 -10.72 15.26
N PRO A 45 -8.96 -11.29 16.24
CA PRO A 45 -8.15 -12.48 16.00
C PRO A 45 -9.00 -13.68 15.55
N GLY A 46 -8.59 -14.32 14.44
CA GLY A 46 -9.27 -15.48 13.88
C GLY A 46 -10.35 -15.16 12.83
N ILE A 47 -10.63 -13.88 12.59
CA ILE A 47 -11.38 -13.44 11.41
C ILE A 47 -10.36 -13.18 10.28
N PRO A 48 -10.60 -13.59 9.03
CA PRO A 48 -9.71 -13.26 7.91
C PRO A 48 -9.80 -11.78 7.55
N ILE A 49 -8.75 -11.25 6.93
CA ILE A 49 -8.83 -9.94 6.27
C ILE A 49 -9.68 -10.12 5.02
N THR A 50 -10.68 -9.25 4.85
CA THR A 50 -11.51 -9.27 3.64
C THR A 50 -11.43 -7.97 2.90
N VAL A 51 -11.54 -8.05 1.57
CA VAL A 51 -11.58 -6.90 0.67
C VAL A 51 -12.84 -7.01 -0.16
N ARG A 52 -13.66 -5.96 -0.18
CA ARG A 52 -14.84 -5.85 -1.04
C ARG A 52 -14.57 -4.96 -2.26
N PRO A 53 -15.26 -5.19 -3.39
CA PRO A 53 -15.22 -4.26 -4.52
C PRO A 53 -15.63 -2.84 -4.14
N MET A 54 -15.03 -1.88 -4.85
CA MET A 54 -15.37 -0.47 -4.72
C MET A 54 -16.78 -0.20 -5.22
N THR A 55 -17.46 0.73 -4.56
CA THR A 55 -18.75 1.27 -4.97
C THR A 55 -18.60 2.72 -5.41
N PHE A 56 -19.61 3.27 -6.05
CA PHE A 56 -19.62 4.69 -6.40
C PHE A 56 -19.52 5.62 -5.17
N ASP A 57 -19.93 5.17 -3.98
CA ASP A 57 -19.73 5.94 -2.75
C ASP A 57 -18.25 6.02 -2.34
N ASP A 58 -17.48 4.97 -2.62
CA ASP A 58 -16.04 4.94 -2.36
C ASP A 58 -15.30 5.86 -3.33
N GLU A 59 -15.71 5.91 -4.61
CA GLU A 59 -15.18 6.87 -5.59
C GLU A 59 -15.46 8.32 -5.19
N LYS A 60 -16.67 8.63 -4.70
CA LYS A 60 -16.97 9.96 -4.13
C LYS A 60 -16.07 10.30 -2.95
N ALA A 61 -15.72 9.34 -2.11
CA ALA A 61 -14.82 9.55 -0.99
C ALA A 61 -13.38 9.88 -1.46
N ILE A 62 -12.92 9.27 -2.54
CA ILE A 62 -11.63 9.59 -3.20
C ILE A 62 -11.65 11.03 -3.73
N VAL A 63 -12.68 11.39 -4.52
CA VAL A 63 -12.80 12.74 -5.10
C VAL A 63 -12.97 13.82 -4.03
N GLY A 64 -13.65 13.49 -2.93
CA GLY A 64 -13.86 14.36 -1.78
C GLY A 64 -12.67 14.46 -0.81
N ALA A 65 -11.57 13.74 -1.07
CA ALA A 65 -10.40 13.74 -0.20
C ALA A 65 -9.79 15.14 -0.07
N LYS A 66 -9.33 15.50 1.14
CA LYS A 66 -8.67 16.79 1.35
C LYS A 66 -7.24 16.73 0.83
N LYS A 67 -6.63 17.90 0.59
CA LYS A 67 -5.27 18.04 0.06
C LYS A 67 -4.17 17.27 0.81
N ASN A 68 -4.38 16.95 2.10
CA ASN A 68 -3.41 16.23 2.93
C ASN A 68 -3.79 14.76 3.17
N ASP A 69 -4.94 14.32 2.71
CA ASP A 69 -5.36 12.93 2.84
C ASP A 69 -4.85 12.16 1.61
N ASP A 70 -4.37 10.94 1.83
CA ASP A 70 -4.08 10.02 0.75
C ASP A 70 -5.40 9.32 0.35
N PRO A 71 -5.93 9.58 -0.87
CA PRO A 71 -7.17 8.97 -1.32
C PRO A 71 -7.13 7.43 -1.32
N VAL A 72 -5.95 6.85 -1.53
CA VAL A 72 -5.76 5.41 -1.50
C VAL A 72 -5.92 4.86 -0.09
N ASN A 73 -5.44 5.58 0.93
CA ASN A 73 -5.67 5.19 2.32
C ASN A 73 -7.16 5.27 2.68
N ILE A 74 -7.88 6.27 2.16
CA ILE A 74 -9.33 6.42 2.38
C ILE A 74 -10.08 5.23 1.78
N VAL A 75 -9.80 4.87 0.52
CA VAL A 75 -10.53 3.77 -0.13
C VAL A 75 -10.25 2.43 0.54
N LEU A 76 -8.98 2.17 0.90
CA LEU A 76 -8.61 0.94 1.62
C LEU A 76 -9.29 0.86 2.98
N GLN A 77 -9.35 1.96 3.74
CA GLN A 77 -10.04 1.99 5.05
C GLN A 77 -11.54 1.67 4.95
N ARG A 78 -12.14 1.90 3.78
CA ARG A 78 -13.56 1.64 3.55
C ARG A 78 -13.84 0.26 2.98
N CYS A 79 -12.88 -0.32 2.26
CA CYS A 79 -13.06 -1.57 1.51
C CYS A 79 -12.37 -2.78 2.16
N VAL A 80 -11.43 -2.55 3.07
CA VAL A 80 -10.69 -3.60 3.79
C VAL A 80 -11.19 -3.69 5.23
N THR A 81 -11.41 -4.90 5.73
CA THR A 81 -11.85 -5.14 7.12
C THR A 81 -10.80 -5.91 7.93
N ASN A 82 -10.98 -5.88 9.25
CA ASN A 82 -10.18 -6.59 10.25
C ASN A 82 -8.72 -6.13 10.38
N ILE A 83 -8.36 -5.01 9.74
CA ILE A 83 -7.03 -4.45 9.83
C ILE A 83 -7.00 -2.94 9.69
N LYS A 84 -6.14 -2.30 10.47
CA LYS A 84 -5.90 -0.86 10.39
C LYS A 84 -4.91 -0.56 9.27
N VAL A 85 -5.40 0.07 8.20
CA VAL A 85 -4.57 0.46 7.05
C VAL A 85 -3.31 1.25 7.44
N MET A 86 -3.40 2.10 8.47
CA MET A 86 -2.28 2.91 8.93
C MET A 86 -1.17 2.12 9.65
N ASP A 87 -1.43 0.88 10.05
CA ASP A 87 -0.50 -0.05 10.69
C ASP A 87 0.14 -1.03 9.70
N LEU A 88 -0.32 -1.04 8.45
CA LEU A 88 0.22 -1.90 7.41
C LEU A 88 1.66 -1.53 7.05
N LEU A 89 2.40 -2.54 6.59
CA LEU A 89 3.62 -2.33 5.83
C LEU A 89 3.26 -1.79 4.44
N PRO A 90 4.08 -0.89 3.85
CA PRO A 90 3.84 -0.36 2.50
C PRO A 90 3.68 -1.46 1.43
N MET A 91 4.37 -2.59 1.58
CA MET A 91 4.25 -3.72 0.65
C MET A 91 2.87 -4.40 0.70
N ASP A 92 2.26 -4.50 1.88
CA ASP A 92 0.91 -5.06 2.04
C ASP A 92 -0.15 -4.08 1.57
N LYS A 93 0.06 -2.77 1.80
CA LYS A 93 -0.77 -1.71 1.21
C LYS A 93 -0.76 -1.82 -0.32
N LEU A 94 0.41 -1.96 -0.93
CA LEU A 94 0.54 -2.13 -2.38
C LEU A 94 -0.20 -3.36 -2.89
N TYR A 95 -0.06 -4.49 -2.18
CA TYR A 95 -0.80 -5.71 -2.51
C TYR A 95 -2.32 -5.52 -2.43
N LEU A 96 -2.82 -4.88 -1.37
CA LEU A 96 -4.25 -4.59 -1.21
C LEU A 96 -4.78 -3.64 -2.28
N ILE A 97 -3.97 -2.66 -2.74
CA ILE A 97 -4.33 -1.76 -3.85
C ILE A 97 -4.55 -2.57 -5.14
N MET A 98 -3.64 -3.50 -5.45
CA MET A 98 -3.74 -4.38 -6.62
C MET A 98 -4.99 -5.24 -6.53
N LYS A 99 -5.21 -5.89 -5.39
CA LYS A 99 -6.39 -6.74 -5.17
C LYS A 99 -7.69 -5.94 -5.23
N LEU A 100 -7.73 -4.75 -4.65
CA LEU A 100 -8.91 -3.89 -4.72
C LEU A 100 -9.23 -3.48 -6.17
N ARG A 101 -8.22 -3.15 -6.99
CA ARG A 101 -8.43 -2.85 -8.40
C ARG A 101 -8.92 -4.07 -9.17
N GLU A 102 -8.27 -5.21 -9.00
CA GLU A 102 -8.61 -6.48 -9.65
C GLU A 102 -10.09 -6.84 -9.44
N ILE A 103 -10.58 -6.76 -8.19
CA ILE A 103 -11.95 -7.16 -7.87
C ILE A 103 -13.00 -6.10 -8.23
N SER A 104 -12.59 -4.84 -8.41
CA SER A 104 -13.50 -3.72 -8.70
C SER A 104 -13.67 -3.49 -10.20
N TYR A 105 -12.59 -3.59 -10.97
CA TYR A 105 -12.57 -3.26 -12.40
C TYR A 105 -12.24 -4.47 -13.30
N GLY A 106 -11.78 -5.56 -12.70
CA GLY A 106 -11.28 -6.73 -13.41
C GLY A 106 -9.75 -6.80 -13.42
N ASP A 107 -9.26 -7.94 -13.89
CA ASP A 107 -7.84 -8.29 -13.86
C ASP A 107 -6.98 -7.57 -14.92
N ASP A 108 -7.61 -7.07 -15.99
CA ASP A 108 -6.92 -6.36 -17.06
C ASP A 108 -6.65 -4.90 -16.68
N TYR A 109 -5.38 -4.57 -16.47
CA TYR A 109 -4.94 -3.21 -16.30
C TYR A 109 -4.38 -2.62 -17.60
N ASN A 110 -5.16 -1.73 -18.23
CA ASN A 110 -4.74 -1.00 -19.42
C ASN A 110 -3.95 0.25 -19.02
N THR A 111 -2.71 0.37 -19.51
CA THR A 111 -1.84 1.51 -19.24
C THR A 111 -0.93 1.84 -20.42
N LEU A 112 -0.31 3.03 -20.39
CA LEU A 112 0.68 3.47 -21.36
C LEU A 112 2.08 3.27 -20.78
N LEU A 113 2.88 2.42 -21.41
CA LEU A 113 4.27 2.19 -21.04
C LEU A 113 5.19 2.99 -21.97
N LEU A 114 6.11 3.74 -21.37
CA LEU A 114 7.12 4.51 -22.11
C LEU A 114 8.33 3.63 -22.41
N CYS A 115 8.70 3.53 -23.69
CA CYS A 115 9.90 2.82 -24.09
C CYS A 115 11.16 3.59 -23.67
N GLN A 116 12.06 2.95 -22.91
CA GLN A 116 13.31 3.59 -22.47
C GLN A 116 14.35 3.77 -23.59
N GLU A 117 14.22 3.06 -24.71
CA GLU A 117 15.13 3.18 -25.86
C GLU A 117 14.76 4.32 -26.83
N CYS A 118 13.51 4.40 -27.26
CA CYS A 118 13.06 5.37 -28.28
C CYS A 118 12.07 6.42 -27.77
N GLY A 119 11.59 6.31 -26.54
CA GLY A 119 10.67 7.27 -25.93
C GLY A 119 9.23 7.23 -26.47
N SER A 120 8.83 6.19 -27.21
CA SER A 120 7.44 6.04 -27.65
C SER A 120 6.55 5.47 -26.55
N GLU A 121 5.30 5.94 -26.51
CA GLU A 121 4.26 5.44 -25.61
C GLU A 121 3.54 4.25 -26.23
N ASN A 122 3.41 3.16 -25.49
CA ASN A 122 2.84 1.92 -25.98
C ASN A 122 1.66 1.49 -25.09
N PRO A 123 0.43 1.47 -25.63
CA PRO A 123 -0.72 0.87 -24.96
C PRO A 123 -0.47 -0.61 -24.68
N THR A 124 -0.53 -0.96 -23.40
CA THR A 124 -0.23 -2.29 -22.86
C THR A 124 -1.29 -2.69 -21.85
N THR A 125 -1.73 -3.94 -21.94
CA THR A 125 -2.61 -4.57 -20.96
C THR A 125 -1.77 -5.48 -20.09
N VAL A 126 -1.79 -5.26 -18.78
CA VAL A 126 -1.11 -6.06 -17.77
C VAL A 126 -2.15 -6.82 -16.95
N LYS A 127 -1.98 -8.13 -16.80
CA LYS A 127 -2.78 -8.94 -15.89
C LYS A 127 -2.27 -8.74 -14.46
N LEU A 128 -3.11 -8.22 -13.58
CA LEU A 128 -2.72 -7.96 -12.18
C LEU A 128 -2.50 -9.26 -11.41
N SER A 129 -3.24 -10.31 -11.76
CA SER A 129 -3.14 -11.66 -11.20
C SER A 129 -1.82 -12.37 -11.55
N ASP A 130 -1.16 -11.97 -12.65
CA ASP A 130 0.12 -12.52 -13.10
C ASP A 130 1.33 -11.84 -12.44
N LEU A 131 1.12 -10.79 -11.63
CA LEU A 131 2.21 -10.14 -10.91
C LEU A 131 2.76 -11.07 -9.82
N ASN A 132 4.08 -11.19 -9.77
CA ASN A 132 4.74 -12.02 -8.77
C ASN A 132 4.57 -11.40 -7.38
N VAL A 133 4.30 -12.25 -6.39
CA VAL A 133 4.20 -11.87 -4.99
C VAL A 133 5.29 -12.61 -4.23
N ASN A 134 6.19 -11.86 -3.61
CA ASN A 134 7.25 -12.39 -2.77
C ASN A 134 6.80 -12.29 -1.30
N PRO A 135 6.35 -13.39 -0.67
CA PRO A 135 6.02 -13.36 0.75
C PRO A 135 7.26 -13.13 1.60
N VAL A 136 7.07 -12.66 2.82
CA VAL A 136 8.14 -12.58 3.81
C VAL A 136 8.57 -13.99 4.26
N PRO A 137 9.82 -14.18 4.72
CA PRO A 137 10.25 -15.45 5.27
C PRO A 137 9.59 -15.74 6.63
N ASP A 138 9.62 -17.01 7.06
CA ASP A 138 9.00 -17.46 8.32
C ASP A 138 9.61 -16.83 9.57
N ASP A 139 10.86 -16.38 9.51
CA ASP A 139 11.59 -15.71 10.58
C ASP A 139 11.52 -14.19 10.46
N PHE A 140 10.58 -13.66 9.68
CA PHE A 140 10.40 -12.22 9.54
C PHE A 140 9.94 -11.60 10.86
N GLU A 141 10.86 -10.86 11.48
CA GLU A 141 10.63 -10.13 12.71
C GLU A 141 10.73 -8.62 12.47
N ASP A 142 9.96 -7.86 13.25
CA ASP A 142 10.01 -6.40 13.27
C ASP A 142 9.75 -5.92 14.71
N PRO A 143 10.67 -5.19 15.35
CA PRO A 143 11.90 -4.58 14.80
C PRO A 143 13.04 -5.55 14.51
N ILE A 144 13.83 -5.27 13.47
CA ILE A 144 15.04 -6.02 13.10
C ILE A 144 16.23 -5.52 13.94
N THR A 145 17.05 -6.43 14.45
CA THR A 145 18.30 -6.09 15.14
C THR A 145 19.47 -6.09 14.17
N ILE A 146 20.20 -4.98 14.12
CA ILE A 146 21.40 -4.82 13.28
C ILE A 146 22.60 -4.36 14.10
N THR A 147 23.79 -4.73 13.67
CA THR A 147 25.05 -4.22 14.24
C THR A 147 25.59 -3.11 13.36
N LEU A 148 25.81 -1.93 13.94
CA LEU A 148 26.41 -0.78 13.25
C LEU A 148 27.91 -1.05 13.02
N PRO A 149 28.40 -1.11 11.77
CA PRO A 149 29.75 -1.59 11.46
C PRO A 149 30.89 -0.66 11.90
N VAL A 150 30.64 0.62 12.16
CA VAL A 150 31.66 1.57 12.64
C VAL A 150 31.49 1.86 14.12
N ALA A 151 30.27 2.13 14.57
CA ALA A 151 29.99 2.35 15.99
C ALA A 151 30.17 1.07 16.83
N ASN A 152 30.10 -0.12 16.21
CA ASN A 152 30.12 -1.44 16.88
C ASN A 152 29.06 -1.53 17.99
N LYS A 153 27.89 -0.95 17.72
CA LYS A 153 26.73 -0.96 18.61
C LYS A 153 25.55 -1.64 17.96
N GLU A 154 24.71 -2.28 18.76
CA GLU A 154 23.47 -2.87 18.30
C GLU A 154 22.39 -1.78 18.20
N ALA A 155 21.60 -1.85 17.13
CA ALA A 155 20.45 -1.00 16.91
C ALA A 155 19.25 -1.86 16.51
N LYS A 156 18.07 -1.54 17.08
CA LYS A 156 16.79 -2.14 16.69
C LYS A 156 16.08 -1.17 15.76
N VAL A 157 15.78 -1.61 14.55
CA VAL A 157 15.18 -0.78 13.51
C VAL A 157 13.84 -1.39 13.09
N ARG A 158 12.77 -0.62 13.23
CA ARG A 158 11.44 -1.03 12.77
C ARG A 158 11.22 -0.68 11.30
N GLN A 159 10.40 -1.46 10.63
CA GLN A 159 9.95 -1.14 9.28
C GLN A 159 8.99 0.07 9.27
N PRO A 160 9.02 0.90 8.21
CA PRO A 160 8.05 1.96 8.01
C PRO A 160 6.64 1.39 7.92
N ARG A 161 5.67 2.13 8.44
CA ARG A 161 4.24 1.84 8.28
C ARG A 161 3.59 2.85 7.35
N VAL A 162 2.39 2.57 6.86
CA VAL A 162 1.62 3.51 6.01
C VAL A 162 1.49 4.90 6.64
N ARG A 163 1.34 4.99 7.98
CA ARG A 163 1.33 6.26 8.71
C ARG A 163 2.60 7.11 8.57
N ASP A 164 3.72 6.49 8.20
CA ASP A 164 5.01 7.13 8.06
C ASP A 164 5.26 7.64 6.61
N GLU A 165 4.46 7.24 5.62
CA GLU A 165 4.63 7.61 4.19
C GLU A 165 4.71 9.13 3.96
N LYS A 166 3.92 9.90 4.72
CA LYS A 166 3.94 11.37 4.68
C LYS A 166 5.29 12.00 5.01
N PHE A 167 6.18 11.28 5.69
CA PHE A 167 7.53 11.76 5.99
C PHE A 167 8.50 11.52 4.82
N PHE A 168 8.15 10.65 3.89
CA PHE A 168 8.95 10.31 2.70
C PHE A 168 8.55 11.11 1.45
N SER A 169 7.45 11.86 1.50
CA SER A 169 6.99 12.65 0.35
C SER A 169 7.96 13.76 -0.06
N ASN A 170 8.89 14.15 0.81
CA ASN A 170 9.97 15.07 0.50
C ASN A 170 11.33 14.37 0.74
N PRO A 171 12.12 14.10 -0.33
CA PRO A 171 13.43 13.45 -0.22
C PRO A 171 14.41 14.17 0.71
N GLU A 172 14.36 15.50 0.78
CA GLU A 172 15.24 16.28 1.67
C GLU A 172 14.91 16.05 3.14
N LYS A 173 13.62 15.88 3.47
CA LYS A 173 13.16 15.63 4.84
C LYS A 173 13.18 14.16 5.21
N ALA A 174 13.10 13.26 4.24
CA ALA A 174 13.06 11.82 4.49
C ALA A 174 14.27 11.34 5.29
N LEU A 175 15.46 11.89 5.01
CA LEU A 175 16.69 11.57 5.74
C LEU A 175 16.66 12.06 7.19
N ASP A 176 16.11 13.25 7.42
CA ASP A 176 15.98 13.84 8.76
C ASP A 176 14.99 13.08 9.65
N GLU A 177 14.06 12.33 9.06
CA GLU A 177 13.02 11.58 9.78
C GLU A 177 13.40 10.11 10.03
N LEU A 178 14.56 9.64 9.53
CA LEU A 178 15.01 8.24 9.65
C LEU A 178 15.10 7.75 11.10
N TRP A 179 15.38 8.65 12.06
CA TRP A 179 15.53 8.28 13.47
C TRP A 179 14.24 7.70 14.06
N ARG A 180 13.08 7.97 13.43
CA ARG A 180 11.79 7.43 13.86
C ARG A 180 11.68 5.91 13.71
N PHE A 181 12.50 5.34 12.84
CA PHE A 181 12.55 3.90 12.59
C PHE A 181 13.53 3.21 13.53
N VAL A 182 14.43 3.94 14.17
CA VAL A 182 15.30 3.35 15.17
C VAL A 182 14.58 3.34 16.52
N VAL A 183 14.26 2.15 17.00
CA VAL A 183 13.56 1.91 18.27
C VAL A 183 14.53 2.01 19.44
N GLU A 184 15.75 1.51 19.25
CA GLU A 184 16.77 1.41 20.30
C GLU A 184 18.16 1.44 19.67
N ILE A 185 19.13 2.11 20.32
CA ILE A 185 20.57 1.99 20.02
C ILE A 185 21.30 1.76 21.33
N ASP A 186 22.08 0.69 21.45
CA ASP A 186 22.91 0.38 22.63
C ASP A 186 22.12 0.41 23.96
N GLY A 187 20.88 -0.10 23.94
CA GLY A 187 19.98 -0.09 25.10
C GLY A 187 19.26 1.23 25.37
N HIS A 188 19.48 2.28 24.56
CA HIS A 188 18.80 3.56 24.69
C HIS A 188 17.63 3.69 23.71
N SER A 189 16.42 3.87 24.24
CA SER A 189 15.18 4.06 23.48
C SER A 189 14.67 5.50 23.47
N ASP A 190 15.40 6.44 24.09
CA ASP A 190 15.01 7.84 24.12
C ASP A 190 15.18 8.47 22.73
N LYS A 191 14.08 8.98 22.18
CA LYS A 191 14.02 9.55 20.82
C LYS A 191 14.94 10.74 20.62
N SER A 192 15.16 11.57 21.64
CA SER A 192 16.06 12.73 21.55
C SER A 192 17.52 12.28 21.50
N ILE A 193 17.87 11.23 22.25
CA ILE A 193 19.20 10.61 22.21
C ILE A 193 19.43 9.97 20.85
N ILE A 194 18.48 9.16 20.37
CA ILE A 194 18.57 8.48 19.07
C ILE A 194 18.76 9.50 17.94
N ALA A 195 17.92 10.54 17.88
CA ALA A 195 18.05 11.58 16.87
C ALA A 195 19.42 12.29 16.91
N ALA A 196 19.92 12.61 18.11
CA ALA A 196 21.23 13.23 18.27
C ALA A 196 22.40 12.31 17.87
N VAL A 197 22.28 11.01 18.14
CA VAL A 197 23.26 9.99 17.75
C VAL A 197 23.26 9.82 16.23
N MET A 198 22.10 9.66 15.60
CA MET A 198 22.00 9.44 14.17
C MET A 198 22.65 10.55 13.34
N ASN A 199 22.46 11.81 13.74
CA ASN A 199 23.07 12.97 13.06
C ASN A 199 24.62 12.97 13.12
N LYS A 200 25.21 12.14 13.99
CA LYS A 200 26.67 12.01 14.17
C LYS A 200 27.19 10.66 13.68
N LEU A 201 26.31 9.76 13.21
CA LEU A 201 26.73 8.45 12.75
C LEU A 201 27.52 8.57 11.43
N PRO A 202 28.58 7.76 11.27
CA PRO A 202 29.26 7.62 9.98
C PRO A 202 28.31 7.17 8.88
N LEU A 203 28.56 7.61 7.64
CA LEU A 203 27.71 7.27 6.49
C LEU A 203 27.54 5.75 6.29
N LYS A 204 28.54 4.95 6.66
CA LYS A 204 28.48 3.48 6.57
C LYS A 204 27.41 2.89 7.50
N ASP A 205 27.29 3.42 8.72
CA ASP A 205 26.28 3.00 9.69
C ASP A 205 24.89 3.45 9.24
N MET A 206 24.79 4.70 8.76
CA MET A 206 23.54 5.24 8.18
C MET A 206 23.04 4.41 6.99
N ARG A 207 23.94 3.98 6.10
CA ARG A 207 23.57 3.07 4.99
C ARG A 207 23.11 1.70 5.48
N THR A 208 23.66 1.21 6.58
CA THR A 208 23.25 -0.08 7.17
C THR A 208 21.81 0.01 7.69
N ILE A 209 21.48 1.09 8.41
CA ILE A 209 20.09 1.39 8.85
C ILE A 209 19.15 1.54 7.65
N LEU A 210 19.56 2.28 6.62
CA LEU A 210 18.74 2.46 5.42
C LEU A 210 18.47 1.14 4.69
N ASN A 211 19.46 0.27 4.61
CA ASN A 211 19.32 -1.01 3.93
C ASN A 211 18.46 -1.99 4.74
N SER A 212 18.43 -1.91 6.08
CA SER A 212 17.55 -2.76 6.90
C SER A 212 16.07 -2.38 6.75
N ILE A 213 15.78 -1.15 6.33
CA ILE A 213 14.43 -0.63 6.09
C ILE A 213 13.93 -0.99 4.67
N LYS A 214 14.83 -1.34 3.75
CA LYS A 214 14.41 -1.77 2.41
C LYS A 214 13.80 -3.16 2.49
N SER A 215 12.66 -3.33 1.83
CA SER A 215 11.99 -4.61 1.67
C SER A 215 11.96 -4.97 0.20
N ASP A 216 12.36 -6.21 -0.10
CA ASP A 216 12.22 -6.82 -1.43
C ASP A 216 10.96 -7.73 -1.50
N TYR A 217 10.14 -7.71 -0.45
CA TYR A 217 8.90 -8.48 -0.31
C TYR A 217 7.68 -7.69 -0.80
N GLY A 218 6.59 -8.40 -1.11
CA GLY A 218 5.36 -7.84 -1.66
C GLY A 218 5.19 -8.10 -3.14
N VAL A 219 4.35 -7.29 -3.79
CA VAL A 219 4.09 -7.39 -5.25
C VAL A 219 5.28 -6.82 -6.02
N ASP A 220 5.81 -7.61 -6.95
CA ASP A 220 6.74 -7.13 -7.96
C ASP A 220 5.97 -6.41 -9.08
N THR A 221 6.12 -5.09 -9.13
CA THR A 221 5.46 -4.23 -10.13
C THR A 221 6.26 -4.15 -11.42
N LYS A 222 7.40 -4.85 -11.54
CA LYS A 222 8.23 -4.85 -12.74
C LYS A 222 7.67 -5.78 -13.79
N VAL A 223 7.33 -5.22 -14.95
CA VAL A 223 6.81 -5.96 -16.09
C VAL A 223 7.80 -5.95 -17.25
N LYS A 224 7.86 -7.07 -17.96
CA LYS A 224 8.61 -7.14 -19.23
C LYS A 224 7.82 -6.42 -20.29
N PHE A 225 8.42 -5.40 -20.86
CA PHE A 225 7.84 -4.58 -21.91
C PHE A 225 8.61 -4.77 -23.22
N ALA A 226 7.91 -5.08 -24.30
CA ALA A 226 8.44 -5.13 -25.64
C ALA A 226 7.81 -3.99 -26.46
N CYS A 227 8.64 -3.06 -26.92
CA CYS A 227 8.20 -1.90 -27.68
C CYS A 227 7.72 -2.30 -29.08
N LYS A 228 6.51 -1.86 -29.47
CA LYS A 228 5.95 -2.12 -30.80
C LYS A 228 6.61 -1.28 -31.90
N ASP A 229 7.27 -0.17 -31.53
CA ASP A 229 7.90 0.76 -32.48
C ASP A 229 9.35 0.39 -32.81
N CYS A 230 10.21 0.20 -31.80
CA CYS A 230 11.64 -0.10 -32.00
C CYS A 230 12.00 -1.59 -31.82
N GLY A 231 11.09 -2.41 -31.27
CA GLY A 231 11.37 -3.82 -30.94
C GLY A 231 12.24 -4.02 -29.69
N GLY A 232 12.66 -2.93 -29.02
CA GLY A 232 13.42 -2.97 -27.79
C GLY A 232 12.66 -3.65 -26.66
N VAL A 233 13.39 -4.36 -25.80
CA VAL A 233 12.83 -5.08 -24.64
C VAL A 233 13.43 -4.49 -23.38
N SER A 234 12.58 -4.00 -22.50
CA SER A 234 12.99 -3.43 -21.21
C SER A 234 12.11 -3.94 -20.08
N VAL A 235 12.63 -3.88 -18.85
CA VAL A 235 11.83 -4.10 -17.65
C VAL A 235 11.42 -2.72 -17.13
N VAL A 236 10.12 -2.48 -17.03
CA VAL A 236 9.56 -1.21 -16.60
C VAL A 236 8.70 -1.40 -15.38
N ASP A 237 8.69 -0.42 -14.49
CA ASP A 237 7.77 -0.40 -13.35
C ASP A 237 6.37 -0.04 -13.84
N LEU A 238 5.38 -0.80 -13.38
CA LEU A 238 3.98 -0.53 -13.65
C LEU A 238 3.63 0.86 -13.08
N PRO A 239 3.07 1.78 -13.89
CA PRO A 239 2.64 3.08 -13.38
C PRO A 239 1.44 2.88 -12.46
N ILE A 240 1.59 3.28 -11.20
CA ILE A 240 0.55 3.26 -10.17
C ILE A 240 0.50 4.67 -9.60
N ASP A 241 -0.35 5.50 -10.18
CA ASP A 241 -0.52 6.89 -9.78
C ASP A 241 -1.95 7.16 -9.29
N ALA A 242 -2.29 8.43 -9.08
CA ALA A 242 -3.62 8.82 -8.62
C ALA A 242 -4.75 8.34 -9.57
N SER A 243 -4.43 8.14 -10.85
CA SER A 243 -5.37 7.62 -11.85
C SER A 243 -5.44 6.09 -11.87
N PHE A 244 -4.74 5.41 -10.95
CA PHE A 244 -4.79 3.95 -10.85
C PHE A 244 -6.19 3.42 -10.53
N PHE A 245 -7.11 4.22 -10.00
CA PHE A 245 -8.53 3.84 -9.86
C PHE A 245 -9.44 4.55 -10.86
N ASP A 246 -8.89 5.44 -11.70
CA ASP A 246 -9.66 6.10 -12.73
C ASP A 246 -9.90 5.12 -13.88
N VAL A 247 -11.13 5.14 -14.40
CA VAL A 247 -11.52 4.40 -15.60
C VAL A 247 -11.56 5.42 -16.73
N ASN A 248 -10.54 5.43 -17.59
CA ASN A 248 -10.60 6.11 -18.89
C ASN A 248 -10.95 5.10 -19.99
#